data_AF-A0A167EJ70-F1
#
_entry.id   AF-A0A167EJ70-F1
#
_cell.length_a   1.000
_cell.length_b   1.000
_cell.length_c   1.000
_cell.angle_alpha   90.00
_cell.angle_beta   90.00
_cell.angle_gamma   90.00
#
_symmetry.space_group_name_H-M   'P 1'
#
loop_
_entity.id
_entity.type
_entity.pdbx_description
1 polymer ?
#
loop_
_entity_poly.entity_id
_entity_poly.type
_entity_poly.pdbx_seq_one_letter_code
_entity_poly.pdbx_strand_id
1 'polypeptide(L)' 'MKLFEVARLKGVSRKSLVAVQGSDSFWSRVGFYKVKDANVCASYGDNAVFMEKVLTNNDDPATNFP' A
#
# COMPACT_ATOMS: atom_id res chain seq x y z
N MET A 1 -14.02 8.83 -0.06
CA MET A 1 -12.78 8.08 -0.33
C MET A 1 -12.35 8.34 -1.77
N LYS A 2 -11.25 9.06 -2.06
CA LYS A 2 -10.80 9.26 -3.46
C LYS A 2 -9.29 9.19 -3.70
N LEU A 3 -8.45 8.97 -2.67
CA LEU A 3 -6.99 8.93 -2.88
C LEU A 3 -6.59 7.79 -3.81
N PHE A 4 -7.24 6.63 -3.66
CA PHE A 4 -6.90 5.45 -4.44
C PHE A 4 -7.36 5.53 -5.90
N GLU A 5 -8.49 6.16 -6.14
CA GLU A 5 -9.07 6.41 -7.46
C GLU A 5 -8.24 7.45 -8.22
N VAL A 6 -7.85 8.55 -7.55
CA VAL A 6 -6.98 9.58 -8.14
C VAL A 6 -5.59 9.04 -8.48
N ALA A 7 -5.00 8.22 -7.61
CA ALA A 7 -3.72 7.57 -7.90
C ALA A 7 -3.78 6.72 -9.17
N ARG A 8 -4.89 5.97 -9.37
CA ARG A 8 -5.11 5.20 -10.60
C ARG A 8 -5.24 6.10 -11.83
N LEU A 9 -6.04 7.16 -11.76
CA LEU A 9 -6.21 8.11 -12.88
C LEU A 9 -4.89 8.78 -13.29
N LYS A 10 -3.95 8.92 -12.35
CA LYS A 10 -2.60 9.46 -12.62
C LYS A 10 -1.58 8.40 -13.04
N GLY A 11 -1.99 7.15 -13.28
CA GLY A 11 -1.10 6.07 -13.71
C GLY A 11 -0.14 5.56 -12.63
N VAL A 12 -0.45 5.81 -11.35
CA VAL A 12 0.37 5.33 -10.22
C VAL A 12 0.16 3.82 -10.07
N SER A 13 1.19 3.03 -10.39
CA SER A 13 1.13 1.57 -10.34
C SER A 13 1.37 0.98 -8.95
N ARG A 14 1.95 1.77 -8.02
CA ARG A 14 2.30 1.33 -6.67
C ARG A 14 1.98 2.39 -5.63
N LYS A 15 1.45 1.93 -4.48
CA LYS A 15 1.26 2.76 -3.30
C LYS A 15 2.16 2.22 -2.21
N SER A 16 2.87 3.13 -1.56
CA SER A 16 3.79 2.77 -0.48
C SER A 16 3.42 3.56 0.77
N LEU A 17 3.58 2.93 1.94
CA LEU A 17 3.35 3.55 3.24
C LEU A 17 4.35 3.01 4.26
N VAL A 18 4.50 3.71 5.38
CA VAL A 18 5.24 3.22 6.54
C VAL A 18 4.22 2.86 7.63
N ALA A 19 4.14 1.59 7.97
CA ALA A 19 3.34 1.09 9.08
C ALA A 19 4.16 1.25 10.37
N VAL A 20 3.76 2.15 11.25
CA VAL A 20 4.42 2.38 12.54
C VAL A 20 3.74 1.60 13.67
N GLN A 21 4.45 1.35 14.77
CA GLN A 21 3.90 0.80 16.01
C GLN A 21 3.09 -0.51 15.84
N GLY A 22 3.55 -1.43 14.97
CA GLY A 22 2.89 -2.73 14.77
C GLY A 22 1.58 -2.69 13.95
N SER A 23 1.31 -1.56 13.27
CA SER A 23 0.15 -1.43 12.37
C SER A 23 0.28 -2.22 11.06
N ASP A 24 1.40 -2.90 10.84
CA ASP A 24 1.66 -3.71 9.65
C ASP A 24 0.66 -4.86 9.47
N SER A 25 0.16 -5.42 10.57
CA SER A 25 -0.88 -6.44 10.57
C SER A 25 -2.20 -5.94 9.98
N PHE A 26 -2.55 -4.68 10.25
CA PHE A 26 -3.73 -4.04 9.66
C PHE A 26 -3.53 -3.82 8.16
N TRP A 27 -2.39 -3.25 7.75
CA TRP A 27 -2.11 -2.97 6.34
C TRP A 27 -1.97 -4.24 5.50
N SER A 28 -1.51 -5.34 6.10
CA SER A 28 -1.50 -6.67 5.47
C SER A 28 -2.90 -7.13 5.08
N ARG A 29 -3.92 -6.88 5.92
CA ARG A 29 -5.33 -7.19 5.60
C ARG A 29 -5.89 -6.30 4.49
N VAL A 30 -5.36 -5.09 4.32
CA VAL A 30 -5.72 -4.16 3.24
C VAL A 30 -5.01 -4.53 1.91
N GLY A 31 -4.11 -5.52 1.94
CA GLY A 31 -3.38 -6.03 0.78
C GLY A 31 -2.04 -5.35 0.54
N PHE A 32 -1.49 -4.63 1.52
CA PHE A 32 -0.10 -4.19 1.49
C PHE A 32 0.83 -5.32 1.94
N TYR A 33 2.00 -5.44 1.33
CA TYR A 33 3.03 -6.39 1.72
C TYR A 33 4.26 -5.66 2.25
N LYS A 34 4.95 -6.28 3.20
CA LYS A 34 6.19 -5.75 3.78
C LYS A 34 7.32 -5.82 2.75
N VAL A 35 8.10 -4.76 2.64
CA VAL A 35 9.35 -4.77 1.86
C VAL A 35 10.50 -4.96 2.83
N LYS A 36 11.22 -6.08 2.70
CA LYS A 36 12.24 -6.50 3.67
C LYS A 36 13.52 -5.64 3.65
N ASP A 37 13.84 -5.04 2.51
CA ASP A 37 15.08 -4.27 2.31
C ASP A 37 14.85 -2.77 2.19
N ALA A 38 13.69 -2.29 2.64
CA ALA A 38 13.40 -0.86 2.61
C ALA A 38 14.09 -0.14 3.77
N ASN A 39 14.86 0.90 3.45
CA ASN A 39 15.43 1.79 4.46
C ASN A 39 14.33 2.66 5.07
N VAL A 40 13.89 2.32 6.29
CA VAL A 40 12.92 3.10 7.05
C VAL A 40 13.67 4.04 7.98
N CYS A 41 13.37 5.34 7.90
CA CYS A 41 13.99 6.31 8.78
C CYS A 41 13.68 6.01 10.25
N ALA A 42 14.69 6.01 11.11
CA ALA A 42 14.54 5.74 12.54
C ALA A 42 13.58 6.73 13.25
N SER A 43 13.35 7.90 12.66
CA SER A 43 12.38 8.89 13.17
C SER A 43 10.92 8.40 13.12
N TYR A 44 10.61 7.36 12.34
CA TYR A 44 9.27 6.75 12.31
C TYR A 44 8.99 5.85 13.53
N GLY A 45 9.99 5.63 14.38
CA GLY A 45 9.86 4.90 15.63
C GLY A 45 10.12 3.40 15.50
N ASP A 46 10.16 2.74 16.65
CA ASP A 46 10.44 1.31 16.74
C ASP A 46 9.36 0.49 16.03
N ASN A 47 9.78 -0.57 15.34
CA ASN A 47 8.92 -1.45 14.56
C ASN A 47 8.20 -0.77 13.38
N ALA A 48 8.76 0.33 12.85
CA ALA A 48 8.29 0.91 11.60
C ALA A 48 8.65 0.01 10.40
N VAL A 49 7.66 -0.33 9.59
CA VAL A 49 7.80 -1.23 8.44
C VAL A 49 7.32 -0.54 7.18
N PHE A 50 8.18 -0.45 6.17
CA PHE A 50 7.75 -0.02 4.85
C PHE A 50 6.92 -1.11 4.17
N MET A 51 5.79 -0.71 3.61
CA MET A 51 4.87 -1.62 2.96
C MET A 51 4.40 -1.05 1.62
N GLU A 52 4.16 -1.94 0.67
CA GLU A 52 3.69 -1.57 -0.67
C GLU A 52 2.43 -2.34 -1.05
N LYS A 53 1.61 -1.74 -1.90
CA LYS A 53 0.51 -2.42 -2.59
C LYS A 53 0.58 -2.07 -4.07
N VAL A 54 0.56 -3.09 -4.91
CA VAL A 54 0.41 -2.93 -6.36
C VAL A 54 -1.05 -2.59 -6.64
N LEU A 55 -1.28 -1.55 -7.44
CA LEU A 55 -2.61 -1.32 -8.00
C LEU A 55 -2.73 -2.16 -9.25
N THR A 56 -3.48 -3.25 -9.16
CA THR A 56 -3.86 -4.00 -10.35
C THR A 56 -5.12 -3.37 -10.94
N ASN A 57 -5.23 -3.33 -12.26
CA ASN A 57 -6.44 -2.86 -12.93
C ASN A 57 -7.67 -3.74 -12.63
N ASN A 58 -7.47 -4.91 -12.02
CA ASN A 58 -8.50 -5.91 -11.69
C ASN A 58 -9.18 -5.72 -10.33
N ASP A 59 -8.75 -4.74 -9.53
CA ASP A 59 -9.45 -4.34 -8.30
C ASP A 59 -10.69 -3.46 -8.57
N ASP A 60 -11.09 -3.31 -9.85
CA ASP A 60 -12.26 -2.59 -10.31
C ASP A 60 -13.45 -3.55 -10.51
N PRO A 61 -14.59 -3.37 -9.81
CA PRO A 61 -15.81 -4.13 -10.11
C PRO A 61 -16.33 -3.90 -11.55
N ALA A 62 -15.87 -2.86 -12.25
CA ALA A 62 -16.23 -2.58 -13.65
C ALA A 62 -15.33 -3.28 -14.69
N THR A 63 -14.20 -3.90 -14.31
CA THR A 63 -13.41 -4.73 -15.23
C THR A 63 -13.77 -6.21 -15.16
N ASN A 64 -14.80 -6.58 -14.39
CA ASN A 64 -15.33 -7.94 -14.28
C ASN A 64 -16.69 -8.08 -15.02
N PHE A 65 -16.78 -7.49 -16.21
CA PHE A 65 -17.82 -7.85 -17.17
C PHE A 65 -17.22 -8.86 -18.16
N PRO A 66 -17.90 -10.00 -18.42
CA PRO A 66 -17.44 -11.01 -19.37
C PRO A 66 -17.36 -10.47 -20.80
#